data_AF-A0A1I7LZZ1-F1
#
_entry.id   AF-A0A1I7LZZ1-F1
#
_cell.length_a   1.000
_cell.length_b   1.000
_cell.length_c   1.000
_cell.angle_alpha   90.00
_cell.angle_beta   90.00
_cell.angle_gamma   90.00
#
_symmetry.space_group_name_H-M   'P 1'
#
loop_
_entity.id
_entity.type
_entity.pdbx_description
1 polymer ?
#
loop_
_entity_poly.entity_id
_entity_poly.type
_entity_poly.pdbx_seq_one_letter_code
_entity_poly.pdbx_strand_id
1 'polypeptide(L)'
;LCAAGVNFVITVPGADDVMLNYQSLSHHDAVFARETLGRPPAPEFEAWLRDVRITDAQGRLTSATGELPPALAAATRLLPGRAA
;
A
#
# COMPACT_ATOMS: atom_id res chain seq x y z
N LEU A 1 -16.84 -1.64 -7.97
CA LEU A 1 -16.85 -0.61 -6.89
C LEU A 1 -16.01 0.60 -7.26
N CYS A 2 -14.73 0.45 -7.59
CA CYS A 2 -13.85 1.59 -7.92
C CYS A 2 -14.35 2.44 -9.10
N ALA A 3 -14.81 1.79 -10.20
CA ALA A 3 -15.43 2.49 -11.33
C ALA A 3 -16.75 3.20 -10.96
N ALA A 4 -17.44 2.74 -9.91
CA ALA A 4 -18.66 3.35 -9.39
C ALA A 4 -18.40 4.49 -8.40
N GLY A 5 -17.13 4.89 -8.19
CA GLY A 5 -16.77 6.02 -7.34
C GLY A 5 -16.74 5.74 -5.84
N VAL A 6 -16.65 4.46 -5.42
CA VAL A 6 -16.38 4.13 -4.01
C VAL A 6 -15.00 4.67 -3.61
N ASN A 7 -14.95 5.41 -2.50
CA ASN A 7 -13.76 6.17 -2.10
C ASN A 7 -12.75 5.39 -1.26
N PHE A 8 -13.20 4.34 -0.55
CA PHE A 8 -12.32 3.51 0.26
C PHE A 8 -12.76 2.04 0.22
N VAL A 9 -11.78 1.17 0.39
CA VAL A 9 -11.93 -0.27 0.61
C VAL A 9 -10.93 -0.66 1.69
N ILE A 10 -11.16 -1.80 2.35
CA ILE A 10 -10.26 -2.34 3.36
C ILE A 10 -9.40 -3.41 2.69
N THR A 11 -8.10 -3.36 2.95
CA THR A 11 -7.14 -4.34 2.44
C THR A 11 -6.40 -5.02 3.58
N VAL A 12 -5.98 -6.26 3.36
CA VAL A 12 -5.14 -7.04 4.28
C VAL A 12 -3.93 -7.61 3.51
N PRO A 13 -2.82 -7.95 4.20
CA PRO A 13 -1.68 -8.57 3.54
C PRO A 13 -2.09 -9.86 2.82
N GLY A 14 -1.86 -9.94 1.51
CA GLY A 14 -2.14 -11.15 0.73
C GLY A 14 -3.62 -11.51 0.58
N ALA A 15 -4.55 -10.61 0.91
CA ALA A 15 -6.01 -10.81 0.89
C ALA A 15 -6.58 -11.83 1.90
N ASP A 16 -5.76 -12.55 2.65
CA ASP A 16 -6.22 -13.54 3.63
C ASP A 16 -6.34 -12.94 5.04
N ASP A 17 -7.56 -12.82 5.56
CA ASP A 17 -7.81 -12.48 6.96
C ASP A 17 -8.13 -13.75 7.76
N VAL A 18 -7.07 -14.40 8.24
CA VAL A 18 -7.16 -15.65 9.01
C VAL A 18 -7.89 -15.51 10.33
N MET A 19 -7.84 -14.32 10.94
CA MET A 19 -8.49 -14.08 12.25
C MET A 19 -10.01 -14.03 12.11
N LEU A 20 -10.50 -13.44 11.01
CA LEU A 20 -11.92 -13.34 10.71
C LEU A 20 -12.44 -14.46 9.78
N ASN A 21 -11.55 -15.34 9.33
CA ASN A 21 -11.84 -16.48 8.45
C ASN A 21 -12.54 -16.05 7.15
N TYR A 22 -12.04 -14.99 6.50
CA TYR A 22 -12.55 -14.53 5.20
C TYR A 22 -11.45 -13.99 4.28
N GLN A 23 -11.73 -13.98 2.98
CA GLN A 23 -10.86 -13.37 1.96
C GLN A 23 -11.30 -11.93 1.70
N SER A 24 -10.38 -10.99 1.90
CA SER A 24 -10.52 -9.55 1.68
C SER A 24 -9.87 -9.12 0.36
N LEU A 25 -9.51 -7.84 0.24
CA LEU A 25 -8.66 -7.31 -0.82
C LEU A 25 -7.20 -7.25 -0.37
N SER A 26 -6.27 -7.41 -1.30
CA SER A 26 -4.83 -7.25 -1.08
C SER A 26 -4.42 -5.78 -1.13
N HIS A 27 -3.32 -5.41 -0.46
CA HIS A 27 -2.70 -4.09 -0.65
C HIS A 27 -2.36 -3.80 -2.12
N HIS A 28 -1.99 -4.84 -2.87
CA HIS A 28 -1.68 -4.73 -4.30
C HIS A 28 -2.93 -4.35 -5.12
N ASP A 29 -4.12 -4.81 -4.73
CA ASP A 29 -5.36 -4.51 -5.43
C ASP A 29 -5.71 -3.03 -5.35
N ALA A 30 -5.46 -2.40 -4.19
CA ALA A 30 -5.68 -0.96 -4.02
C ALA A 30 -4.76 -0.14 -4.94
N VAL A 31 -3.48 -0.50 -5.03
CA VAL A 31 -2.53 0.17 -5.94
C VAL A 31 -2.94 -0.05 -7.40
N PHE A 32 -3.26 -1.29 -7.77
CA PHE A 32 -3.70 -1.64 -9.11
C PHE A 32 -4.96 -0.84 -9.53
N ALA A 33 -5.95 -0.73 -8.65
CA ALA A 33 -7.16 0.05 -8.94
C ALA A 33 -6.87 1.53 -9.13
N ARG A 34 -5.93 2.10 -8.35
CA ARG A 34 -5.50 3.50 -8.48
C ARG A 34 -4.79 3.76 -9.79
N GLU A 35 -3.83 2.91 -10.16
CA GLU A 35 -3.10 3.04 -11.43
C GLU A 35 -4.04 2.86 -12.63
N THR A 36 -4.93 1.86 -12.57
CA THR A 36 -5.87 1.56 -13.66
C THR A 36 -6.86 2.70 -13.91
N LEU A 37 -7.34 3.35 -12.86
CA LEU A 37 -8.36 4.39 -12.96
C LEU A 37 -7.79 5.82 -12.86
N GLY A 38 -6.47 5.97 -12.74
CA GLY A 38 -5.82 7.28 -12.56
C GLY A 38 -6.29 8.03 -11.31
N ARG A 39 -6.56 7.33 -10.20
CA ARG A 39 -7.10 7.92 -8.97
C ARG A 39 -6.04 8.03 -7.87
N PRO A 40 -5.65 9.25 -7.45
CA PRO A 40 -4.64 9.43 -6.40
C PRO A 40 -5.20 9.09 -5.00
N PRO A 41 -4.33 8.83 -4.01
CA PRO A 41 -4.72 8.78 -2.61
C PRO A 41 -5.27 10.12 -2.09
N ALA A 42 -5.64 10.18 -0.81
CA ALA A 42 -5.95 11.46 -0.17
C ALA A 42 -4.73 12.40 -0.27
N PRO A 43 -4.90 13.71 -0.52
CA PRO A 43 -3.79 14.62 -0.82
C PRO A 43 -2.69 14.64 0.25
N GLU A 44 -3.06 14.60 1.52
CA GLU A 44 -2.12 14.59 2.64
C GLU A 44 -1.31 13.29 2.67
N PHE A 45 -1.95 12.17 2.32
CA PHE A 45 -1.30 10.87 2.26
C PHE A 45 -0.40 10.74 1.04
N GLU A 46 -0.83 11.25 -0.12
CA GLU A 46 -0.02 11.32 -1.34
C GLU A 46 1.26 12.15 -1.11
N ALA A 47 1.13 13.32 -0.46
CA ALA A 47 2.27 14.14 -0.10
C ALA A 47 3.25 13.38 0.82
N TRP A 48 2.73 12.75 1.86
CA TRP A 48 3.53 11.95 2.78
C TRP A 48 4.25 10.78 2.08
N LEU A 49 3.55 10.02 1.22
CA LEU A 49 4.12 8.89 0.48
C LEU A 49 5.33 9.30 -0.37
N ARG A 50 5.25 10.48 -1.01
CA ARG A 50 6.36 11.06 -1.77
C ARG A 50 7.51 11.48 -0.85
N ASP A 51 7.22 12.12 0.28
CA ASP A 51 8.24 12.60 1.22
C ASP A 51 9.04 11.43 1.84
N VAL A 52 8.38 10.31 2.16
CA VAL A 52 9.04 9.10 2.66
C VAL A 52 9.59 8.19 1.55
N ARG A 53 9.48 8.62 0.27
CA ARG A 53 9.99 7.93 -0.92
C ARG A 53 9.39 6.54 -1.18
N ILE A 54 8.13 6.33 -0.79
CA ILE A 54 7.35 5.14 -1.18
C ILE A 54 6.84 5.28 -2.62
N THR A 55 6.45 6.49 -3.02
CA THR A 55 6.03 6.80 -4.40
C THR A 55 6.91 7.86 -5.06
N ASP A 56 7.03 7.80 -6.38
CA ASP A 56 7.69 8.82 -7.19
C ASP A 56 6.80 10.05 -7.41
N ALA A 57 7.29 11.01 -8.21
CA ALA A 57 6.56 12.23 -8.54
C ALA A 57 5.32 11.97 -9.42
N GLN A 58 5.21 10.78 -10.03
CA GLN A 58 4.08 10.34 -10.83
C GLN A 58 3.10 9.47 -10.01
N GLY A 59 3.33 9.32 -8.70
CA GLY A 59 2.49 8.52 -7.80
C GLY A 59 2.70 7.01 -7.93
N ARG A 60 3.75 6.55 -8.62
CA ARG A 60 4.06 5.12 -8.79
C ARG A 60 4.97 4.64 -7.68
N LEU A 61 4.83 3.38 -7.26
CA LEU A 61 5.71 2.79 -6.25
C LEU A 61 7.17 2.75 -6.71
N THR A 62 8.09 3.16 -5.83
CA THR A 62 9.54 3.28 -6.13
C THR A 62 10.33 1.98 -5.96
N SER A 63 9.86 1.05 -5.12
CA SER A 63 10.57 -0.18 -4.76
C SER A 63 9.81 -1.43 -5.19
N ALA A 64 10.41 -2.23 -6.09
CA ALA A 64 9.93 -3.56 -6.44
C ALA A 64 10.59 -4.67 -5.59
N THR A 65 11.58 -4.33 -4.75
CA THR A 65 12.43 -5.30 -4.03
C THR A 65 11.91 -5.65 -2.64
N GLY A 66 10.86 -4.99 -2.15
CA GLY A 66 10.30 -5.25 -0.82
C GLY A 66 11.12 -4.69 0.33
N GLU A 67 12.10 -3.83 0.03
CA GLU A 67 12.84 -3.05 1.01
C GLU A 67 12.06 -1.79 1.39
N LEU A 68 11.98 -1.52 2.69
CA LEU A 68 11.36 -0.31 3.21
C LEU A 68 12.29 0.89 3.00
N PRO A 69 11.76 2.07 2.66
CA PRO A 69 12.55 3.30 2.61
C PRO A 69 13.23 3.57 3.95
N PRO A 70 14.36 4.31 3.98
CA PRO A 70 15.07 4.63 5.22
C PRO A 70 14.16 5.24 6.31
N ALA A 71 13.17 6.04 5.92
CA ALA A 71 12.18 6.63 6.82
C ALA A 71 11.35 5.58 7.59
N LEU A 72 11.15 4.39 7.02
CA LEU A 72 10.45 3.25 7.64
C LEU A 72 11.40 2.15 8.11
N ALA A 73 12.72 2.34 8.07
CA ALA A 73 13.68 1.29 8.43
C ALA A 73 13.45 0.76 9.87
N ALA A 74 13.05 1.62 10.80
CA ALA A 74 12.73 1.22 12.17
C ALA A 74 11.50 0.30 12.27
N ALA A 75 10.55 0.40 11.33
CA ALA A 75 9.33 -0.43 11.32
C ALA A 75 9.62 -1.90 11.05
N THR A 76 10.76 -2.24 10.42
CA THR A 76 11.19 -3.64 10.24
C THR A 76 11.34 -4.37 11.58
N ARG A 77 11.64 -3.65 12.67
CA ARG A 77 11.75 -4.21 14.03
C ARG A 77 10.41 -4.71 14.58
N LEU A 78 9.29 -4.27 14.00
CA LEU A 78 7.94 -4.70 14.38
C LEU A 78 7.52 -5.99 13.66
N LEU A 79 8.33 -6.49 12.71
CA LEU A 79 8.08 -7.71 11.96
C LEU A 79 9.04 -8.81 12.43
N PRO A 80 8.74 -9.52 13.54
CA PRO A 80 9.55 -10.65 13.98
C PRO A 80 9.62 -11.71 12.86
N GLY A 81 10.83 -12.21 12.59
CA GLY A 81 11.09 -13.24 11.58
C GLY A 81 11.60 -12.75 10.22
N ARG A 82 11.75 -11.43 10.02
CA ARG A 82 12.34 -10.84 8.80
C ARG A 82 13.80 -10.39 9.00
N ALA A 83 14.51 -11.09 9.88
CA ALA A 83 15.97 -10.98 10.05
C ALA A 83 16.63 -12.13 9.29
N ALA A 84 16.88 -11.91 8.00
CA ALA A 84 17.88 -12.57 7.16
C ALA A 84 17.95 -11.83 5.83
#